data_AF-A0A101CZZ4-F1
#
_entry.id   AF-A0A101CZZ4-F1
#
_cell.length_a   1.000
_cell.length_b   1.000
_cell.length_c   1.000
_cell.angle_alpha   90.00
_cell.angle_beta   90.00
_cell.angle_gamma   90.00
#
_symmetry.space_group_name_H-M   'P 1'
#
loop_
_entity.id
_entity.type
_entity.pdbx_description
1 polymer ?
#
loop_
_entity_poly.entity_id
_entity_poly.type
_entity_poly.pdbx_seq_one_letter_code
_entity_poly.pdbx_strand_id
1 'polypeptide(L)' 'MLAERIKKWPEQWIEKGRQETLKEAEQRVREAEQRVLESKRNTARKLIARTEMNDQLIAEIAELPVEEVEKLRAETQH' A
#
# COMPACT_ATOMS: atom_id res chain seq x y z
N MET A 1 37.61 -2.21 30.93
CA MET A 1 36.59 -1.29 31.47
C MET A 1 35.20 -1.90 31.32
N LEU A 2 34.68 -2.59 32.36
CA LEU A 2 33.32 -3.17 32.34
C LEU A 2 32.23 -2.09 32.54
N ALA A 3 32.55 -1.02 33.28
CA ALA A 3 31.63 0.05 33.64
C ALA A 3 31.14 0.86 32.43
N GLU A 4 32.00 1.10 31.43
CA GLU A 4 31.59 1.78 30.19
C GLU A 4 30.69 0.90 29.32
N ARG A 5 30.88 -0.42 29.35
CA ARG A 5 30.07 -1.34 28.57
C ARG A 5 28.64 -1.36 29.12
N ILE A 6 28.46 -1.44 30.44
CA ILE A 6 27.15 -1.47 31.12
C ILE A 6 26.30 -0.23 30.82
N LYS A 7 26.91 0.96 30.70
CA LYS A 7 26.18 2.19 30.32
C LYS A 7 25.67 2.20 28.88
N LYS A 8 26.38 1.54 27.95
CA LYS A 8 26.01 1.49 26.52
C LYS A 8 24.86 0.53 26.18
N TRP A 9 24.55 -0.42 27.05
CA TRP A 9 23.45 -1.37 26.83
C TRP A 9 22.08 -0.67 26.72
N PRO A 10 21.64 0.13 27.70
CA PRO A 10 20.32 0.79 27.61
C PRO A 10 20.19 1.68 26.38
N GLU A 11 21.26 2.39 25.98
CA GLU A 11 21.27 3.21 24.75
C GLU A 11 21.11 2.37 23.48
N GLN A 12 21.79 1.21 23.39
CA GLN A 12 21.66 0.30 22.26
C GLN A 12 20.27 -0.34 22.18
N TRP A 13 19.65 -0.67 23.31
CA TRP A 13 18.29 -1.21 23.33
C TRP A 13 17.25 -0.18 22.90
N ILE A 14 17.40 1.08 23.32
CA ILE A 14 16.54 2.19 22.90
C ILE A 14 16.70 2.45 21.40
N GLU A 15 17.94 2.52 20.90
CA GLU A 15 18.20 2.73 19.48
C GLU A 15 17.66 1.56 18.64
N LYS A 16 17.87 0.32 19.07
CA LYS A 16 17.33 -0.86 18.39
C LYS A 16 15.80 -0.86 18.37
N GLY A 17 15.15 -0.55 19.49
CA GLY A 17 13.69 -0.42 19.56
C GLY A 17 13.15 0.69 18.65
N ARG A 18 13.87 1.81 18.54
CA ARG A 18 13.53 2.89 17.59
C ARG A 18 13.66 2.44 16.13
N GLN A 19 14.69 1.68 15.79
CA GLN A 19 14.89 1.15 14.45
C GLN A 19 13.82 0.10 14.09
N GLU A 20 13.45 -0.77 15.04
CA GLU A 20 12.40 -1.78 14.83
C GLU A 20 11.02 -1.12 14.66
N THR A 21 10.68 -0.13 15.49
CA THR A 21 9.42 0.62 15.37
C THR A 21 9.34 1.41 14.07
N LEU A 22 10.45 1.98 13.59
CA LEU A 22 10.48 2.65 12.29
C LEU A 22 10.21 1.67 11.15
N LYS A 23 10.87 0.51 11.14
CA LYS A 23 10.66 -0.52 10.11
C LYS A 23 9.23 -1.04 10.11
N GLU A 24 8.64 -1.26 11.29
CA GLU A 24 7.25 -1.68 11.41
C GLU A 24 6.29 -0.59 10.89
N ALA A 25 6.55 0.68 11.20
CA ALA A 25 5.76 1.79 10.67
C ALA A 25 5.84 1.87 9.14
N GLU A 26 7.03 1.76 8.55
CA GLU A 26 7.21 1.74 7.10
C GLU A 26 6.49 0.56 6.44
N GLN A 27 6.56 -0.63 7.06
CA GLN A 27 5.85 -1.81 6.59
C GLN A 27 4.34 -1.62 6.63
N ARG A 28 3.81 -1.06 7.71
CA ARG A 28 2.38 -0.77 7.85
C ARG A 28 1.88 0.26 6.86
N VAL A 29 2.67 1.28 6.55
CA VAL A 29 2.35 2.27 5.50
C VAL A 29 2.28 1.57 4.14
N ARG A 30 3.30 0.78 3.78
CA ARG A 30 3.30 0.01 2.53
C ARG A 30 2.09 -0.90 2.40
N GLU A 31 1.73 -1.62 3.46
CA GLU A 31 0.54 -2.49 3.47
C GLU A 31 -0.76 -1.69 3.33
N ALA A 32 -0.86 -0.53 3.97
CA ALA A 32 -2.02 0.34 3.84
C ALA A 32 -2.15 0.88 2.41
N GLU A 33 -1.06 1.32 1.79
CA GLU A 33 -1.04 1.79 0.39
C GLU A 33 -1.48 0.68 -0.58
N GLN A 34 -0.97 -0.55 -0.39
CA GLN A 34 -1.38 -1.70 -1.19
C GLN A 34 -2.87 -2.00 -1.04
N ARG A 35 -3.41 -1.96 0.18
CA ARG A 35 -4.84 -2.18 0.43
C ARG A 35 -5.71 -1.10 -0.21
N VAL A 36 -5.28 0.16 -0.17
CA VAL A 36 -6.00 1.26 -0.83
C VAL A 36 -5.99 1.04 -2.35
N LEU A 37 -4.85 0.72 -2.94
CA LEU A 37 -4.74 0.45 -4.37
C LEU A 37 -5.61 -0.75 -4.80
N GLU A 38 -5.61 -1.83 -4.01
CA GLU A 38 -6.45 -3.00 -4.27
C GLU A 38 -7.95 -2.67 -4.17
N SER A 39 -8.33 -1.86 -3.18
CA SER A 39 -9.71 -1.38 -3.03
C SER A 39 -10.17 -0.58 -4.25
N LYS A 40 -9.31 0.32 -4.76
CA LYS A 40 -9.56 1.09 -5.98
C LYS A 40 -9.73 0.18 -7.20
N ARG A 41 -8.84 -0.81 -7.38
CA ARG A 41 -8.96 -1.81 -8.46
C ARG A 41 -10.24 -2.62 -8.36
N ASN A 42 -10.65 -3.01 -7.15
CA ASN A 42 -11.91 -3.72 -6.92
C ASN A 42 -13.12 -2.87 -7.30
N THR A 43 -13.11 -1.57 -6.99
CA THR A 43 -14.15 -0.63 -7.42
C THR A 43 -14.23 -0.56 -8.94
N ALA A 44 -13.10 -0.39 -9.63
CA ALA A 44 -13.06 -0.39 -11.10
C ALA A 44 -13.63 -1.70 -11.69
N ARG A 45 -13.22 -2.87 -11.18
CA ARG A 45 -13.75 -4.17 -11.62
C ARG A 45 -15.27 -4.27 -11.46
N LYS A 46 -15.82 -3.81 -10.34
CA LYS A 46 -17.27 -3.80 -10.10
C LYS A 46 -18.01 -2.89 -11.08
N LEU A 47 -17.44 -1.73 -11.39
CA LEU A 47 -18.02 -0.80 -12.36
C LEU A 47 -17.99 -1.39 -13.77
N ILE A 48 -16.85 -1.95 -14.21
CA ILE A 48 -16.70 -2.62 -15.50
C ILE A 48 -17.74 -3.75 -15.65
N ALA A 49 -17.91 -4.58 -14.62
CA ALA A 49 -18.79 -5.74 -14.69
C ALA A 49 -20.29 -5.40 -14.63
N ARG A 50 -20.67 -4.21 -14.13
CA ARG A 50 -22.07 -3.86 -13.83
C ARG A 50 -22.61 -2.67 -14.60
N THR A 51 -21.77 -1.97 -15.35
CA THR A 51 -22.13 -0.73 -16.04
C THR A 51 -21.52 -0.68 -17.43
N GLU A 52 -22.14 0.09 -18.33
CA GLU A 52 -21.63 0.37 -19.68
C GLU A 52 -20.75 1.64 -19.72
N MET A 53 -20.21 2.05 -18.57
CA MET A 53 -19.38 3.26 -18.45
C MET A 53 -18.06 3.08 -19.20
N ASN A 54 -17.57 4.16 -19.81
CA ASN A 54 -16.27 4.18 -20.48
C ASN A 54 -15.11 4.22 -19.47
N ASP A 55 -13.90 3.90 -19.93
CA ASP A 55 -12.73 3.76 -19.06
C ASP A 55 -12.30 5.08 -18.44
N GLN A 56 -12.52 6.20 -19.13
CA GLN A 56 -12.23 7.53 -18.60
C GLN A 56 -13.05 7.83 -17.34
N LEU A 57 -14.35 7.52 -17.37
CA LEU A 57 -15.25 7.80 -16.26
C LEU A 57 -15.04 6.81 -15.10
N ILE A 58 -14.72 5.55 -15.40
CA ILE A 58 -14.37 4.57 -14.37
C ILE A 58 -13.05 4.94 -13.68
N ALA A 59 -12.05 5.40 -14.44
CA ALA A 59 -10.77 5.87 -13.92
C ALA A 59 -10.94 7.03 -12.95
N GLU A 60 -11.80 8.00 -13.29
CA GLU A 60 -12.15 9.11 -12.41
C GLU A 60 -12.79 8.63 -11.10
N ILE A 61 -13.82 7.78 -11.17
CA ILE A 61 -14.56 7.31 -9.99
C ILE A 61 -13.72 6.39 -9.09
N ALA A 62 -12.93 5.50 -9.70
CA ALA A 62 -12.06 4.58 -8.97
C ALA A 62 -10.75 5.24 -8.53
N GLU A 63 -10.51 6.49 -8.93
CA GLU A 63 -9.27 7.23 -8.73
C GLU A 63 -8.03 6.41 -9.17
N LEU A 64 -8.13 5.81 -10.36
CA LEU A 64 -7.08 5.02 -11.00
C LEU A 64 -6.64 5.65 -12.31
N PRO A 65 -5.41 5.39 -12.77
CA PRO A 65 -5.01 5.70 -14.14
C PRO A 65 -5.90 4.98 -15.15
N VAL A 66 -6.18 5.63 -16.28
CA VAL A 66 -7.00 5.05 -17.35
C VAL A 66 -6.37 3.77 -17.88
N GLU A 67 -5.03 3.74 -18.00
CA GLU A 67 -4.28 2.58 -18.47
C GLU A 67 -4.46 1.35 -17.56
N GLU A 68 -4.68 1.55 -16.26
CA GLU A 68 -4.96 0.45 -15.33
C GLU A 68 -6.39 -0.06 -15.49
N VAL A 69 -7.35 0.83 -15.76
CA VAL A 69 -8.74 0.45 -16.03
C VAL A 69 -8.85 -0.32 -17.34
N GLU A 70 -8.14 0.10 -18.40
CA GLU A 70 -8.08 -0.60 -19.69
C GLU A 70 -7.58 -2.04 -19.53
N LYS A 71 -6.49 -2.23 -18.76
CA LYS A 71 -5.98 -3.58 -18.44
C LYS A 71 -7.02 -4.42 -17.71
N LEU A 72 -7.66 -3.87 -16.68
CA LEU A 72 -8.70 -4.57 -15.91
C LEU A 72 -9.91 -4.94 -16.78
N ARG A 73 -10.26 -4.10 -17.76
CA ARG A 73 -11.33 -4.41 -18.71
C ARG A 73 -10.94 -5.54 -19.66
N ALA A 74 -9.73 -5.49 -20.20
CA ALA A 74 -9.21 -6.57 -21.04
C ALA A 74 -9.18 -7.91 -20.28
N GLU A 75 -8.74 -7.93 -19.01
CA GLU A 75 -8.76 -9.12 -18.14
C GLU A 75 -10.16 -9.70 -17.92
N THR A 76 -11.21 -8.86 -17.93
CA THR A 76 -12.59 -9.29 -17.69
C THR A 76 -13.29 -9.79 -18.96
N GLN A 77 -12.78 -9.42 -20.14
CA GLN A 77 -13.33 -9.82 -21.44
C GLN A 77 -12.72 -11.12 -21.99
N HIS A 78 -11.64 -11.62 -21.39
CA HIS A 78 -11.02 -12.92 -21.68
C HIS A 78 -11.67 -14.05 -20.87
#